data_AF-A0A7X2SZG2-F1
#
_entry.id   AF-A0A7X2SZG2-F1
#
_cell.length_a   1.000
_cell.length_b   1.000
_cell.length_c   1.000
_cell.angle_alpha   90.00
_cell.angle_beta   90.00
_cell.angle_gamma   90.00
#
_symmetry.space_group_name_H-M   'P 1'
#
loop_
_entity.id
_entity.type
_entity.pdbx_description
1 polymer ?
#
loop_
_entity_poly.entity_id
_entity_poly.type
_entity_poly.pdbx_seq_one_letter_code
_entity_poly.pdbx_strand_id
1 'polypeptide(L)'
;NLDHPHYNSTAPLQQARDQAEQTAAISKLSGEYGLFYFYRGSDPIDAQMAGVVADFARLRHISLIPVSVDGTVSPQVPDSRPDAGQSARMGISHYPALFLVDPKSKSFRPLAYGFMTQDDLAKRFLNVATG
;
A
#
# COMPACT_ATOMS: atom_id res chain seq x y z
N ASN A 1 -46.54 -4.41 24.07
CA ASN A 1 -45.77 -3.47 23.24
C ASN A 1 -44.31 -3.56 23.65
N LEU A 2 -43.47 -4.36 22.97
CA LEU A 2 -42.79 -4.03 21.68
C LEU A 2 -41.92 -2.77 21.87
N ASP A 3 -40.60 -2.69 21.66
CA ASP A 3 -39.63 -3.56 20.99
C ASP A 3 -38.20 -2.96 21.24
N HIS A 4 -37.26 -3.76 21.75
CA HIS A 4 -35.82 -3.82 21.35
C HIS A 4 -34.78 -2.72 21.72
N PRO A 5 -33.47 -3.11 21.82
CA PRO A 5 -32.67 -2.93 23.04
C PRO A 5 -31.30 -2.21 22.85
N HIS A 6 -30.65 -1.92 23.99
CA HIS A 6 -29.19 -1.78 24.21
C HIS A 6 -28.31 -1.34 23.03
N TYR A 7 -28.12 -0.03 22.87
CA TYR A 7 -27.07 0.54 22.01
C TYR A 7 -25.94 1.16 22.87
N ASN A 8 -24.71 0.72 22.59
CA ASN A 8 -23.45 1.49 22.65
C ASN A 8 -22.42 1.29 23.78
N SER A 9 -22.52 0.30 24.67
CA SER A 9 -21.48 0.08 25.70
C SER A 9 -20.24 -0.71 25.23
N THR A 10 -20.27 -1.33 24.04
CA THR A 10 -19.16 -2.15 23.51
C THR A 10 -18.41 -1.54 22.34
N ALA A 11 -18.87 -0.41 21.78
CA ALA A 11 -18.23 0.26 20.64
C ALA A 11 -16.74 0.58 20.87
N PRO A 12 -16.32 1.19 22.01
CA PRO A 12 -14.90 1.47 22.22
C PRO A 12 -14.04 0.21 22.41
N LEU A 13 -14.61 -0.88 22.96
CA LEU A 13 -13.90 -2.15 23.13
C LEU A 13 -13.70 -2.89 21.80
N GLN A 14 -14.68 -2.80 20.89
CA GLN A 14 -14.57 -3.34 19.54
C GLN A 14 -13.55 -2.54 18.73
N GLN A 15 -13.67 -1.21 18.70
CA GLN A 15 -12.72 -0.33 17.99
C GLN A 15 -11.26 -0.48 18.47
N ALA A 16 -11.04 -0.72 19.76
CA ALA A 16 -9.70 -0.97 20.30
C ALA A 16 -9.13 -2.33 19.84
N ARG A 17 -9.98 -3.37 19.74
CA ARG A 17 -9.59 -4.68 19.20
C ARG A 17 -9.29 -4.61 17.71
N ASP A 18 -10.16 -3.98 16.93
CA ASP A 18 -9.94 -3.78 15.50
C ASP A 18 -8.62 -3.04 15.23
N GLN A 19 -8.31 -1.98 15.98
CA GLN A 19 -7.02 -1.27 15.85
C GLN A 19 -5.82 -2.12 16.26
N ALA A 20 -5.94 -2.94 17.31
CA ALA A 20 -4.86 -3.82 17.75
C ALA A 20 -4.58 -4.93 16.71
N GLU A 21 -5.62 -5.56 16.18
CA GLU A 21 -5.51 -6.56 15.11
C GLU A 21 -4.95 -5.95 13.83
N GLN A 22 -5.41 -4.74 13.47
CA GLN A 22 -4.84 -3.98 12.36
C GLN A 22 -3.35 -3.72 12.53
N THR A 23 -2.95 -3.24 13.70
CA THR A 23 -1.56 -2.92 13.99
C THR A 23 -0.69 -4.18 13.95
N ALA A 24 -1.16 -5.29 14.51
CA ALA A 24 -0.45 -6.56 14.50
C ALA A 24 -0.31 -7.12 13.07
N ALA A 25 -1.38 -7.09 12.27
CA ALA A 25 -1.35 -7.55 10.88
C ALA A 25 -0.41 -6.71 10.02
N ILE A 26 -0.48 -5.37 10.14
CA ILE A 26 0.42 -4.46 9.43
C ILE A 26 1.86 -4.70 9.86
N SER A 27 2.14 -4.86 11.16
CA SER A 27 3.48 -5.11 11.68
C SER A 27 4.07 -6.45 11.23
N LYS A 28 3.23 -7.49 11.10
CA LYS A 28 3.68 -8.78 10.57
C LYS A 28 4.01 -8.67 9.09
N LEU A 29 3.12 -8.05 8.31
CA LEU A 29 3.32 -7.86 6.90
C LEU A 29 4.52 -6.97 6.58
N SER A 30 4.77 -5.91 7.34
CA SER A 30 5.90 -4.99 7.08
C SER A 30 7.27 -5.64 7.24
N GLY A 31 7.38 -6.65 8.10
CA GLY A 31 8.61 -7.45 8.25
C GLY A 31 8.78 -8.55 7.20
N GLU A 32 7.69 -8.98 6.56
CA GLU A 32 7.70 -10.08 5.58
C GLU A 32 7.65 -9.60 4.13
N TYR A 33 7.00 -8.46 3.87
CA TYR A 33 6.70 -7.98 2.53
C TYR A 33 7.32 -6.61 2.26
N GLY A 34 7.65 -6.37 0.99
CA GLY A 34 7.99 -5.05 0.45
C GLY A 34 6.91 -4.52 -0.49
N LEU A 35 7.12 -3.30 -0.98
CA LEU A 35 6.26 -2.62 -1.94
C LEU A 35 7.04 -2.33 -3.23
N PHE A 36 6.48 -2.70 -4.37
CA PHE A 36 6.86 -2.14 -5.67
C PHE A 36 5.89 -1.03 -6.05
N TYR A 37 6.40 0.13 -6.41
CA TYR A 37 5.59 1.26 -6.86
C TYR A 37 5.99 1.65 -8.28
N PHE A 38 5.13 1.38 -9.25
CA PHE A 38 5.32 1.72 -10.65
C PHE A 38 4.57 3.00 -11.00
N TYR A 39 5.28 3.98 -11.55
CA TYR A 39 4.71 5.31 -11.78
C TYR A 39 5.40 6.03 -12.93
N ARG A 40 4.75 7.04 -13.50
CA ARG A 40 5.31 7.96 -14.48
C ARG A 40 5.72 9.24 -13.77
N GLY A 41 7.01 9.58 -13.74
CA GLY A 41 7.46 10.78 -13.03
C GLY A 41 7.06 12.09 -13.71
N SER A 42 6.75 12.05 -15.01
CA SER A 42 6.22 13.18 -15.76
C SER A 42 4.74 13.47 -15.49
N ASP A 43 4.01 12.52 -14.88
CA ASP A 43 2.60 12.71 -14.52
C ASP A 43 2.48 13.23 -13.07
N PRO A 44 1.79 14.37 -12.84
CA PRO A 44 1.71 14.98 -11.52
C PRO A 44 0.91 14.14 -10.50
N ILE A 45 -0.06 13.34 -10.95
CA ILE A 45 -0.88 12.48 -10.07
C ILE A 45 -0.02 11.30 -9.59
N ASP A 46 0.70 10.67 -10.52
CA ASP A 46 1.68 9.63 -10.23
C ASP A 46 2.78 10.14 -9.26
N ALA A 47 3.29 11.36 -9.48
CA ALA A 47 4.30 11.97 -8.61
C ALA A 47 3.75 12.30 -7.20
N GLN A 48 2.50 12.76 -7.09
CA GLN A 48 1.85 13.02 -5.80
C GLN A 48 1.63 11.71 -5.02
N MET A 49 1.15 10.66 -5.68
CA MET A 49 1.00 9.34 -5.06
C MET A 49 2.34 8.76 -4.63
N ALA A 50 3.43 9.05 -5.34
CA ALA A 50 4.77 8.62 -4.96
C ALA A 50 5.14 9.10 -3.54
N GLY A 51 4.84 10.36 -3.21
CA GLY A 51 5.03 10.89 -1.86
C GLY A 51 4.15 10.19 -0.82
N VAL A 52 2.88 9.96 -1.14
CA VAL A 52 1.96 9.23 -0.25
C VAL A 52 2.48 7.82 0.09
N VAL A 53 2.94 7.09 -0.94
CA VAL A 53 3.47 5.73 -0.79
C VAL A 53 4.80 5.74 -0.04
N ALA A 54 5.69 6.70 -0.33
CA ALA A 54 6.96 6.85 0.37
C ALA A 54 6.78 7.10 1.87
N ASP A 55 5.87 8.01 2.23
CA ASP A 55 5.53 8.28 3.63
C ASP A 55 4.89 7.07 4.30
N PHE A 56 3.95 6.39 3.63
CA PHE A 56 3.33 5.18 4.17
C PHE A 56 4.37 4.09 4.46
N ALA A 57 5.25 3.82 3.50
CA ALA A 57 6.30 2.82 3.66
C ALA A 57 7.26 3.17 4.80
N ARG A 58 7.65 4.45 4.90
CA ARG A 58 8.52 4.95 5.98
C ARG A 58 7.87 4.79 7.35
N LEU A 59 6.62 5.22 7.50
CA LEU A 59 5.87 5.16 8.76
C LEU A 59 5.63 3.73 9.25
N ARG A 60 5.49 2.77 8.32
CA ARG A 60 5.23 1.37 8.63
C ARG A 60 6.47 0.49 8.54
N HIS A 61 7.65 1.07 8.33
CA HIS A 61 8.92 0.36 8.15
C HIS A 61 8.88 -0.72 7.06
N ILE A 62 8.16 -0.44 5.96
CA ILE A 62 8.03 -1.34 4.82
C ILE A 62 9.11 -0.96 3.79
N SER A 63 9.79 -1.96 3.23
CA SER A 63 10.74 -1.72 2.14
C SER A 63 9.99 -1.27 0.88
N LEU A 64 10.33 -0.10 0.35
CA LEU A 64 9.75 0.43 -0.89
C LEU A 64 10.80 0.44 -2.00
N ILE A 65 10.41 -0.09 -3.17
CA ILE A 65 11.20 0.00 -4.40
C ILE A 65 10.35 0.75 -5.44
N PRO A 66 10.60 2.05 -5.62
CA PRO A 66 9.94 2.83 -6.64
C PRO A 66 10.56 2.59 -8.02
N VAL A 67 9.73 2.46 -9.03
CA VAL A 67 10.09 2.16 -10.43
C VAL A 67 9.44 3.19 -11.34
N SER A 68 10.27 3.98 -12.01
CA SER A 68 9.84 4.97 -13.00
C SER A 68 9.70 4.30 -14.36
N VAL A 69 8.50 4.32 -14.95
CA VAL A 69 8.22 3.68 -16.25
C VAL A 69 8.49 4.60 -17.45
N ASP A 70 8.60 5.90 -17.22
CA ASP A 70 8.91 6.92 -18.22
C ASP A 70 10.35 7.45 -18.10
N GLY A 71 11.14 6.91 -17.16
CA GLY A 71 12.50 7.34 -16.86
C GLY A 71 12.60 8.66 -16.10
N THR A 72 11.48 9.34 -15.83
CA THR A 72 11.45 10.55 -15.01
C THR A 72 11.35 10.17 -13.54
N VAL A 73 12.28 10.67 -12.73
CA VAL A 73 12.30 10.40 -11.28
C VAL A 73 11.56 11.49 -10.53
N SER A 74 10.57 11.10 -9.72
CA SER A 74 9.89 12.03 -8.82
C SER A 74 10.81 12.40 -7.64
N PRO A 75 10.90 13.69 -7.25
CA PRO A 75 11.67 14.13 -6.08
C PRO A 75 11.24 13.47 -4.76
N GLN A 76 10.01 12.95 -4.70
CA GLN A 76 9.45 12.27 -3.53
C GLN A 76 10.06 10.87 -3.31
N VAL A 77 10.60 10.28 -4.38
CA VAL A 77 11.17 8.92 -4.40
C VAL A 77 12.49 8.95 -5.19
N PRO A 78 13.53 9.63 -4.67
CA PRO A 78 14.78 9.85 -5.40
C PRO A 78 15.53 8.55 -5.70
N ASP A 79 15.33 7.50 -4.91
CA ASP A 79 15.91 6.16 -5.10
C ASP A 79 15.19 5.32 -6.18
N SER A 80 14.40 5.97 -7.04
CA SER A 80 13.66 5.30 -8.11
C SER A 80 14.58 4.66 -9.12
N ARG A 81 14.20 3.46 -9.56
CA ARG A 81 14.88 2.73 -10.63
C ARG A 81 14.10 2.87 -11.93
N PRO A 82 14.77 2.94 -13.10
CA PRO A 82 14.06 2.89 -14.37
C PRO A 82 13.44 1.50 -14.57
N ASP A 83 12.26 1.44 -15.20
CA ASP A 83 11.68 0.19 -15.65
C ASP A 83 12.55 -0.42 -16.76
N ALA A 84 13.00 -1.65 -16.52
CA ALA A 84 13.76 -2.48 -17.46
C ALA A 84 12.89 -3.65 -17.97
N GLY A 85 11.56 -3.46 -18.01
CA GLY A 85 10.59 -4.48 -18.38
C GLY A 85 9.99 -5.25 -17.20
N GLN A 86 10.17 -4.80 -15.95
CA GLN A 86 9.47 -5.39 -14.81
C GLN A 86 7.96 -5.14 -14.93
N SER A 87 7.57 -3.93 -15.32
CA SER A 87 6.16 -3.54 -15.50
C SER A 87 5.42 -4.47 -16.47
N ALA A 88 6.02 -4.73 -17.64
CA ALA A 88 5.48 -5.62 -18.66
C ALA A 88 5.41 -7.07 -18.19
N ARG A 89 6.43 -7.57 -17.48
CA ARG A 89 6.45 -8.94 -16.94
C ARG A 89 5.42 -9.16 -15.83
N MET A 90 5.12 -8.11 -15.09
CA MET A 90 4.07 -8.10 -14.07
C MET A 90 2.67 -7.85 -14.66
N GLY A 91 2.55 -7.63 -15.98
CA GLY A 91 1.27 -7.37 -16.64
C GLY A 91 0.64 -6.03 -16.27
N ILE A 92 1.46 -5.04 -15.89
CA ILE A 92 0.98 -3.72 -15.48
C ILE A 92 0.55 -2.92 -16.71
N SER A 93 -0.74 -2.59 -16.77
CA SER A 93 -1.32 -1.79 -17.87
C SER A 93 -1.77 -0.40 -17.45
N HIS A 94 -1.86 -0.13 -16.15
CA HIS A 94 -2.36 1.13 -15.59
C HIS A 94 -1.37 1.69 -14.57
N TYR A 95 -1.21 3.02 -14.56
CA TYR A 95 -0.35 3.75 -13.64
C TYR A 95 -1.14 4.86 -12.93
N PRO A 96 -0.79 5.22 -11.69
CA PRO A 96 0.23 4.58 -10.85
C PRO A 96 -0.24 3.20 -10.34
N ALA A 97 0.71 2.29 -10.11
CA ALA A 97 0.42 0.94 -9.62
C ALA A 97 1.30 0.56 -8.43
N LEU A 98 0.68 0.01 -7.39
CA LEU A 98 1.34 -0.42 -6.17
C LEU A 98 1.13 -1.92 -5.98
N PHE A 99 2.23 -2.64 -5.73
CA PHE A 99 2.25 -4.08 -5.55
C PHE A 99 2.87 -4.44 -4.21
N LEU A 100 2.28 -5.42 -3.54
CA LEU A 100 2.87 -6.11 -2.41
C LEU A 100 3.80 -7.21 -2.93
N VAL A 101 5.01 -7.30 -2.39
CA VAL A 101 6.04 -8.23 -2.84
C VAL A 101 6.49 -9.06 -1.66
N ASP A 102 6.52 -10.38 -1.83
CA ASP A 102 7.14 -11.31 -0.90
C ASP A 102 8.55 -11.67 -1.40
N PRO A 103 9.63 -11.17 -0.76
CA PRO A 103 10.99 -11.50 -1.15
C PRO A 103 11.36 -12.98 -0.91
N LYS A 104 10.65 -13.69 -0.02
CA LYS A 104 10.92 -15.11 0.27
C LYS A 104 10.38 -16.02 -0.83
N SER A 105 9.10 -15.83 -1.20
CA SER A 105 8.48 -16.62 -2.27
C SER A 105 8.69 -16.04 -3.67
N LYS A 106 9.26 -14.83 -3.77
CA LYS A 106 9.38 -14.04 -5.02
C LYS A 106 8.03 -13.81 -5.71
N SER A 107 6.95 -13.81 -4.92
CA SER A 107 5.59 -13.55 -5.40
C SER A 107 5.27 -12.06 -5.29
N PHE A 108 4.38 -11.58 -6.15
CA PHE A 108 3.86 -10.24 -6.07
C PHE A 108 2.34 -10.26 -6.26
N ARG A 109 1.64 -9.33 -5.61
CA ARG A 109 0.19 -9.17 -5.71
C ARG A 109 -0.17 -7.68 -5.86
N PRO A 110 -1.14 -7.34 -6.72
CA PRO A 110 -1.57 -5.96 -6.86
C PRO A 110 -2.23 -5.49 -5.56
N LEU A 111 -1.73 -4.38 -5.03
CA LEU A 111 -2.31 -3.72 -3.86
C LEU A 111 -3.22 -2.60 -4.31
N ALA A 112 -2.75 -1.75 -5.23
CA ALA A 112 -3.52 -0.62 -5.73
C ALA A 112 -3.21 -0.22 -7.17
N TYR A 113 -4.21 0.39 -7.80
CA TYR A 113 -4.10 1.10 -9.06
C TYR A 113 -4.76 2.46 -8.90
N GLY A 114 -4.18 3.48 -9.52
CA GLY A 114 -4.66 4.85 -9.41
C GLY A 114 -4.30 5.49 -8.06
N PHE A 115 -4.64 6.77 -7.94
CA PHE A 115 -4.36 7.56 -6.74
C PHE A 115 -5.04 6.98 -5.49
N MET A 116 -4.32 6.96 -4.37
CA MET A 116 -4.84 6.56 -3.05
C MET A 116 -4.30 7.46 -1.95
N THR A 117 -5.08 7.63 -0.88
CA THR A 117 -4.61 8.28 0.35
C THR A 117 -3.87 7.28 1.25
N GLN A 118 -3.14 7.75 2.27
CA GLN A 118 -2.48 6.87 3.24
C GLN A 118 -3.47 5.96 3.99
N ASP A 119 -4.68 6.46 4.28
CA ASP A 119 -5.71 5.71 4.98
C ASP A 119 -6.26 4.58 4.10
N ASP A 120 -6.49 4.87 2.82
CA ASP A 120 -6.90 3.85 1.84
C ASP A 120 -5.81 2.79 1.64
N LEU A 121 -4.54 3.20 1.60
CA LEU A 121 -3.41 2.28 1.53
C LEU A 121 -3.38 1.35 2.76
N ALA A 122 -3.57 1.89 3.96
CA ALA A 122 -3.61 1.10 5.19
C ALA A 122 -4.73 0.06 5.16
N LYS A 123 -5.95 0.46 4.74
CA LYS A 123 -7.10 -0.44 4.57
C LYS A 123 -6.81 -1.54 3.55
N ARG A 124 -6.24 -1.20 2.39
CA ARG A 124 -5.90 -2.20 1.38
C ARG A 124 -4.83 -3.17 1.88
N PHE A 125 -3.81 -2.65 2.55
CA PHE A 125 -2.73 -3.46 3.09
C PHE A 125 -3.26 -4.46 4.14
N LEU A 126 -4.17 -4.00 5.01
CA LEU A 126 -4.87 -4.87 5.95
C LEU A 126 -5.68 -5.96 5.23
N ASN A 127 -6.47 -5.61 4.22
CA ASN A 127 -7.30 -6.57 3.49
C ASN A 127 -6.47 -7.68 2.83
N VAL A 128 -5.26 -7.36 2.35
CA VAL A 128 -4.32 -8.36 1.80
C VAL A 128 -3.64 -9.18 2.91
N ALA A 129 -3.60 -8.69 4.15
CA ALA A 129 -3.09 -9.41 5.32
C ALA A 129 -4.06 -10.47 5.84
N THR A 130 -5.35 -10.14 5.80
CA THR A 130 -6.42 -10.92 6.44
C THR A 130 -7.22 -11.79 5.47
N GLY A 131 -7.11 -11.54 4.16
CA GLY A 131 -7.70 -12.37 3.09
C GLY A 131 -6.77 -13.47 2.60
#